data_AF-A0A525PPW2-F1
#
_entry.id   AF-A0A525PPW2-F1
#
_cell.length_a   1.000
_cell.length_b   1.000
_cell.length_c   1.000
_cell.angle_alpha   90.00
_cell.angle_beta   90.00
_cell.angle_gamma   90.00
#
_symmetry.space_group_name_H-M   'P 1'
#
loop_
_entity.id
_entity.type
_entity.pdbx_description
1 polymer ?
#
loop_
_entity_poly.entity_id
_entity_poly.type
_entity_poly.pdbx_seq_one_letter_code
_entity_poly.pdbx_strand_id
1 'polypeptide(L)'
;MPEWVPPDAYHYLSHVELGKPIRALARSAECHASTILRQIRRIETRRDDPLVDDALETLGRVSRNKVTPAKDQQQMHLTTETMMPDDVTFSREARRILRRLCETGAVLAIAADMEKAVVVRDGAGSCTTRTAVVDRPIAQAMALKGWIATKGTGRIIRYHITAAGRTALEQILQREAPHHDAGFAEAQTPFAEKSPQRDGFADTGRQSRRTLAESPLSALARRREKDGTRFLSNRQVQAGERLREDFELAQMGENTTMNWERFLTPGGATPVHNQGGGAPALARARVGAALEELGPGLSDIVLRCCCYLEGLETAEKRLGWSARSAKIVLRIALIRLRKHYDETLGPGGAMIG
;
A
#
# COMPACT_ATOMS: atom_id res chain seq x y z
N MET A 1 -17.36 -17.53 0.26
CA MET A 1 -16.80 -16.30 0.84
C MET A 1 -15.57 -15.93 0.01
N PRO A 2 -15.11 -14.67 0.02
CA PRO A 2 -13.84 -14.31 -0.62
C PRO A 2 -12.67 -15.14 -0.08
N GLU A 3 -11.68 -15.43 -0.92
CA GLU A 3 -10.51 -16.24 -0.53
C GLU A 3 -9.62 -15.53 0.49
N TRP A 4 -9.63 -14.20 0.49
CA TRP A 4 -8.89 -13.40 1.44
C TRP A 4 -9.38 -13.60 2.89
N VAL A 5 -10.60 -14.09 3.13
CA VAL A 5 -11.11 -14.21 4.50
C VAL A 5 -10.31 -15.27 5.29
N PRO A 6 -9.73 -14.92 6.45
CA PRO A 6 -9.00 -15.87 7.27
C PRO A 6 -9.82 -17.11 7.68
N PRO A 7 -9.23 -18.31 7.74
CA PRO A 7 -9.95 -19.52 8.13
C PRO A 7 -10.61 -19.46 9.52
N ASP A 8 -9.99 -18.76 10.47
CA ASP A 8 -10.56 -18.54 11.80
C ASP A 8 -11.83 -17.67 11.76
N ALA A 9 -11.84 -16.61 10.95
CA ALA A 9 -13.03 -15.80 10.72
C ALA A 9 -14.14 -16.61 10.01
N TYR A 10 -13.77 -17.45 9.04
CA TYR A 10 -14.72 -18.37 8.38
C TYR A 10 -15.36 -19.36 9.37
N HIS A 11 -14.57 -19.98 10.24
CA HIS A 11 -15.08 -20.91 11.26
C HIS A 11 -15.96 -20.20 12.28
N TYR A 12 -15.58 -19.00 12.71
CA TYR A 12 -16.39 -18.16 13.58
C TYR A 12 -17.77 -17.87 12.97
N LEU A 13 -17.80 -17.34 11.74
CA LEU A 13 -19.06 -17.01 11.06
C LEU A 13 -19.90 -18.26 10.79
N SER A 14 -19.27 -19.38 10.41
CA SER A 14 -19.98 -20.64 10.20
C SER A 14 -20.62 -21.18 11.49
N HIS A 15 -20.01 -20.94 12.64
CA HIS A 15 -20.55 -21.36 13.93
C HIS A 15 -21.66 -20.42 14.40
N VAL A 16 -21.41 -19.11 14.38
CA VAL A 16 -22.29 -18.08 14.95
C VAL A 16 -23.48 -17.79 14.05
N GLU A 17 -23.28 -17.67 12.73
CA GLU A 17 -24.34 -17.26 11.80
C GLU A 17 -25.09 -18.45 11.19
N LEU A 18 -24.40 -19.56 10.93
CA LEU A 18 -24.99 -20.75 10.30
C LEU A 18 -25.34 -21.85 11.31
N GLY A 19 -25.06 -21.65 12.61
CA GLY A 19 -25.35 -22.61 13.67
C GLY A 19 -24.60 -23.95 13.55
N LYS A 20 -23.52 -24.03 12.76
CA LYS A 20 -22.80 -25.30 12.56
C LYS A 20 -22.09 -25.71 13.86
N PRO A 21 -22.21 -26.97 14.31
CA PRO A 21 -21.54 -27.41 15.52
C PRO A 21 -20.02 -27.47 15.31
N ILE A 22 -19.25 -27.11 16.35
CA ILE A 22 -17.78 -27.06 16.32
C ILE A 22 -17.16 -28.39 15.82
N ARG A 23 -17.73 -29.53 16.23
CA ARG A 23 -17.26 -30.86 15.80
C ARG A 23 -17.49 -31.12 14.31
N ALA A 24 -18.50 -30.52 13.69
CA ALA A 24 -18.71 -30.64 12.24
C ALA A 24 -17.69 -29.80 11.47
N LEU A 25 -17.42 -28.56 11.93
CA LEU A 25 -16.38 -27.70 11.36
C LEU A 25 -14.99 -28.34 11.46
N ALA A 26 -14.69 -28.94 12.60
CA ALA A 26 -13.44 -29.67 12.84
C ALA A 26 -13.23 -30.83 11.85
N ARG A 27 -14.29 -31.61 11.59
CA ARG A 27 -14.26 -32.70 10.59
C ARG A 27 -14.05 -32.17 9.17
N SER A 28 -14.74 -31.09 8.77
CA SER A 28 -14.58 -30.53 7.42
C SER A 28 -13.23 -29.86 7.19
N ALA A 29 -12.59 -29.36 8.26
CA ALA A 29 -11.29 -28.70 8.21
C ALA A 29 -10.13 -29.64 8.59
N GLU A 30 -10.39 -30.95 8.70
CA GLU A 30 -9.40 -31.99 9.05
C GLU A 30 -8.55 -31.65 10.29
N CYS A 31 -9.17 -31.04 11.31
CA CYS A 31 -8.48 -30.62 12.52
C CYS A 31 -9.25 -31.00 13.79
N HIS A 32 -8.60 -30.88 14.95
CA HIS A 32 -9.23 -31.20 16.22
C HIS A 32 -10.21 -30.09 16.65
N ALA A 33 -11.31 -30.46 17.31
CA ALA A 33 -12.33 -29.51 17.77
C ALA A 33 -11.78 -28.42 18.70
N SER A 34 -10.73 -28.71 19.48
CA SER A 34 -10.03 -27.73 20.31
C SER A 34 -9.36 -26.63 19.49
N THR A 35 -8.89 -26.92 18.28
CA THR A 35 -8.28 -25.93 17.37
C THR A 35 -9.33 -24.95 16.88
N ILE A 36 -10.50 -25.44 16.46
CA ILE A 36 -11.64 -24.60 16.06
C ILE A 36 -12.11 -23.74 17.23
N LEU A 37 -12.24 -24.30 18.44
CA LEU A 37 -12.63 -23.53 19.63
C LEU A 37 -11.63 -22.40 19.94
N ARG A 38 -10.32 -22.66 19.81
CA ARG A 38 -9.28 -21.64 19.99
C ARG A 38 -9.36 -20.54 18.94
N GLN A 39 -9.65 -20.89 17.69
CA GLN A 39 -9.83 -19.93 16.60
C GLN A 39 -11.05 -19.03 16.84
N ILE A 40 -12.19 -19.61 17.23
CA ILE A 40 -13.42 -18.88 17.56
C ILE A 40 -13.15 -17.87 18.69
N ARG A 41 -12.57 -18.34 19.80
CA ARG A 41 -12.23 -17.46 20.94
C ARG A 41 -11.27 -16.34 20.56
N ARG A 42 -10.30 -16.62 19.68
CA ARG A 42 -9.38 -15.59 19.17
C ARG A 42 -10.10 -14.50 18.39
N ILE A 43 -11.12 -14.85 17.62
CA ILE A 43 -11.95 -13.87 16.91
C ILE A 43 -12.83 -13.08 17.89
N GLU A 44 -13.44 -13.74 18.88
CA GLU A 44 -14.25 -13.09 19.92
C GLU A 44 -13.45 -12.00 20.66
N THR A 45 -12.22 -12.29 21.09
CA THR A 45 -11.35 -11.29 21.75
C THR A 45 -10.98 -10.12 20.85
N ARG A 46 -11.04 -10.28 19.52
CA ARG A 46 -10.70 -9.23 18.56
C ARG A 46 -11.90 -8.37 18.16
N ARG A 47 -13.12 -8.70 18.60
CA ARG A 47 -14.31 -7.87 18.33
C ARG A 47 -14.30 -6.53 19.05
N ASP A 48 -13.42 -6.34 20.03
CA ASP A 48 -13.19 -5.03 20.64
C ASP A 48 -12.56 -4.03 19.64
N ASP A 49 -12.01 -4.51 18.51
CA ASP A 49 -11.55 -3.68 17.40
C ASP A 49 -12.73 -3.35 16.45
N PRO A 50 -13.12 -2.06 16.32
CA PRO A 50 -14.29 -1.69 15.52
C PRO A 50 -14.19 -2.09 14.03
N LEU A 51 -12.99 -2.11 13.45
CA LEU A 51 -12.83 -2.55 12.06
C LEU A 51 -13.03 -4.07 11.93
N VAL A 52 -12.65 -4.84 12.94
CA VAL A 52 -12.86 -6.29 12.95
C VAL A 52 -14.33 -6.62 13.16
N ASP A 53 -15.00 -5.92 14.07
CA ASP A 53 -16.42 -6.14 14.34
C ASP A 53 -17.29 -5.80 13.13
N ASP A 54 -17.09 -4.61 12.53
CA ASP A 54 -17.80 -4.22 11.30
C ASP A 54 -17.56 -5.23 10.15
N ALA A 55 -16.33 -5.74 10.02
CA ALA A 55 -15.98 -6.73 8.99
C ALA A 55 -16.77 -8.03 9.18
N LEU A 56 -16.82 -8.52 10.42
CA LEU A 56 -17.57 -9.73 10.77
C LEU A 56 -19.08 -9.53 10.59
N GLU A 57 -19.61 -8.37 10.96
CA GLU A 57 -21.03 -8.07 10.78
C GLU A 57 -21.41 -8.07 9.28
N THR A 58 -20.61 -7.40 8.45
CA THR A 58 -20.83 -7.34 7.00
C THR A 58 -20.72 -8.73 6.36
N LEU A 59 -19.70 -9.52 6.73
CA LEU A 59 -19.55 -10.89 6.25
C LEU A 59 -20.68 -11.81 6.75
N GLY A 60 -21.19 -11.59 7.97
CA GLY A 60 -22.34 -12.30 8.52
C GLY A 60 -23.62 -12.02 7.73
N ARG A 61 -23.91 -10.75 7.41
CA ARG A 61 -25.05 -10.35 6.55
C ARG A 61 -25.00 -11.05 5.18
N VAL A 62 -23.85 -11.03 4.52
CA VAL A 62 -23.65 -11.71 3.21
C VAL A 62 -23.84 -13.23 3.33
N SER A 63 -23.45 -13.82 4.46
CA SER A 63 -23.56 -15.26 4.68
C SER A 63 -25.00 -15.70 4.96
N ARG A 64 -25.79 -14.89 5.69
CA ARG A 64 -27.24 -15.11 5.90
C ARG A 64 -28.03 -15.03 4.61
N ASN A 65 -27.78 -14.00 3.78
CA ASN A 65 -28.49 -13.81 2.51
C ASN A 65 -28.25 -14.95 1.50
N LYS A 66 -27.15 -15.70 1.61
CA LYS A 66 -26.89 -16.88 0.76
C LYS A 66 -27.67 -18.14 1.18
N VAL A 67 -28.21 -18.19 2.39
CA VAL A 67 -28.84 -19.40 2.97
C VAL A 67 -30.37 -19.37 2.84
N THR A 68 -30.98 -18.19 2.77
CA THR A 68 -32.39 -18.03 2.42
C THR A 68 -32.57 -17.93 0.90
N PRO A 69 -33.07 -18.97 0.20
CA PRO A 69 -33.54 -18.78 -1.17
C PRO A 69 -34.72 -17.80 -1.11
N ALA A 70 -34.59 -16.71 -1.85
CA ALA A 70 -35.59 -15.67 -1.97
C ALA A 70 -36.97 -16.27 -2.34
N LYS A 71 -37.87 -16.34 -1.37
CA LYS A 71 -39.31 -16.29 -1.61
C LYS A 71 -39.82 -15.02 -0.92
N ASP A 72 -40.31 -14.12 -1.76
CA ASP A 72 -40.97 -12.87 -1.44
C ASP A 72 -40.15 -11.83 -0.68
N GLN A 73 -39.63 -10.84 -1.42
CA GLN A 73 -40.18 -9.48 -1.36
C GLN A 73 -39.47 -8.56 -2.37
N GLN A 74 -40.21 -8.17 -3.41
CA GLN A 74 -39.95 -6.95 -4.17
C GLN A 74 -40.18 -5.75 -3.25
N GLN A 75 -39.12 -5.17 -2.71
CA GLN A 75 -39.12 -3.77 -2.31
C GLN A 75 -37.83 -3.09 -2.74
N MET A 76 -38.00 -2.13 -3.65
CA MET A 76 -36.98 -1.24 -4.18
C MET A 76 -36.46 -0.34 -3.05
N HIS A 77 -35.27 -0.61 -2.55
CA HIS A 77 -34.38 0.41 -2.02
C HIS A 77 -32.97 0.03 -2.45
N LEU A 78 -32.42 0.77 -3.42
CA LEU A 78 -30.98 0.71 -3.73
C LEU A 78 -30.21 1.33 -2.55
N THR A 79 -30.12 0.62 -1.43
CA THR A 79 -28.95 0.75 -0.58
C THR A 79 -27.84 0.05 -1.32
N THR A 80 -26.84 0.80 -1.78
CA THR A 80 -25.56 0.25 -2.26
C THR A 80 -25.06 -0.67 -1.15
N GLU A 81 -25.33 -1.98 -1.26
CA GLU A 81 -24.84 -2.96 -0.31
C GLU A 81 -23.32 -2.81 -0.33
N THR A 82 -22.74 -2.37 0.78
CA THR A 82 -21.28 -2.26 0.93
C THR A 82 -20.73 -3.68 0.91
N MET A 83 -20.53 -4.20 -0.30
CA MET A 83 -20.01 -5.53 -0.53
C MET A 83 -18.54 -5.52 -0.14
N MET A 84 -18.15 -6.56 0.58
CA MET A 84 -16.75 -6.84 0.86
C MET A 84 -15.93 -6.90 -0.45
N PRO A 85 -14.69 -6.42 -0.44
CA PRO A 85 -13.89 -6.34 -1.65
C PRO A 85 -13.66 -7.74 -2.24
N ASP A 86 -13.59 -7.83 -3.56
CA ASP A 86 -13.11 -9.01 -4.25
C ASP A 86 -11.60 -9.23 -4.00
N ASP A 87 -11.13 -10.46 -4.19
CA ASP A 87 -9.76 -10.85 -3.88
C ASP A 87 -8.71 -10.06 -4.68
N VAL A 88 -9.04 -9.68 -5.91
CA VAL A 88 -8.14 -8.95 -6.80
C VAL A 88 -8.02 -7.49 -6.34
N THR A 89 -9.14 -6.80 -6.09
CA THR A 89 -9.13 -5.43 -5.56
C THR A 89 -8.47 -5.37 -4.19
N PHE A 90 -8.79 -6.32 -3.30
CA PHE A 90 -8.17 -6.39 -1.97
C PHE A 90 -6.65 -6.53 -2.06
N SER A 91 -6.15 -7.46 -2.87
CA SER A 91 -4.70 -7.70 -2.99
C SER A 91 -3.98 -6.47 -3.52
N ARG A 92 -4.58 -5.78 -4.50
CA ARG A 92 -4.04 -4.57 -5.14
C ARG A 92 -3.95 -3.39 -4.17
N GLU A 93 -5.03 -3.09 -3.45
CA GLU A 93 -5.07 -2.00 -2.48
C GLU A 93 -4.25 -2.30 -1.23
N ALA A 94 -4.31 -3.54 -0.73
CA ALA A 94 -3.49 -3.93 0.43
C ALA A 94 -2.00 -3.75 0.16
N ARG A 95 -1.52 -4.09 -1.04
CA ARG A 95 -0.12 -3.84 -1.42
C ARG A 95 0.24 -2.35 -1.34
N ARG A 96 -0.59 -1.47 -1.91
CA ARG A 96 -0.38 -0.01 -1.89
C ARG A 96 -0.31 0.49 -0.44
N ILE A 97 -1.30 0.14 0.37
CA ILE A 97 -1.43 0.65 1.74
C ILE A 97 -0.37 0.08 2.68
N LEU A 98 -0.05 -1.22 2.59
CA LEU A 98 1.00 -1.82 3.40
C LEU A 98 2.39 -1.23 3.10
N ARG A 99 2.70 -0.92 1.83
CA ARG A 99 3.95 -0.21 1.48
C ARG A 99 4.05 1.13 2.18
N ARG A 100 2.95 1.89 2.24
CA ARG A 100 2.90 3.20 2.92
C ARG A 100 3.01 3.07 4.44
N LEU A 101 2.37 2.05 5.02
CA LEU A 101 2.40 1.80 6.46
C LEU A 101 3.73 1.23 6.97
N CYS A 102 4.55 0.65 6.10
CA CYS A 102 5.93 0.27 6.43
C CYS A 102 6.86 1.47 6.61
N GLU A 103 6.49 2.66 6.14
CA GLU A 103 7.32 3.85 6.26
C GLU A 103 7.32 4.37 7.71
N THR A 104 8.47 4.87 8.17
CA THR A 104 8.64 5.33 9.56
C THR A 104 7.64 6.43 9.92
N GLY A 105 6.91 6.24 11.02
CA GLY A 105 5.92 7.21 11.51
C GLY A 105 4.60 7.22 10.72
N ALA A 106 4.35 6.23 9.87
CA ALA A 106 3.08 6.08 9.18
C ALA A 106 2.03 5.39 10.05
N VAL A 107 0.80 5.93 10.04
CA VAL A 107 -0.38 5.42 10.73
C VAL A 107 -1.60 5.51 9.82
N LEU A 108 -2.49 4.52 9.88
CA LEU A 108 -3.79 4.58 9.22
C LEU A 108 -4.80 5.13 10.22
N ALA A 109 -5.42 6.26 9.90
CA ALA A 109 -6.43 6.91 10.72
C ALA A 109 -7.80 6.71 10.09
N ILE A 110 -8.76 6.23 10.90
CA ILE A 110 -10.17 6.13 10.50
C ILE A 110 -11.04 6.75 11.58
N ALA A 111 -12.05 7.52 11.19
CA ALA A 111 -13.09 7.98 12.10
C ALA A 111 -14.33 7.10 11.96
N ALA A 112 -15.08 6.92 13.06
CA ALA A 112 -16.25 6.03 13.10
C ALA A 112 -17.30 6.36 12.01
N ASP A 113 -17.46 7.64 11.69
CA ASP A 113 -18.45 8.14 10.73
C ASP A 113 -17.89 8.30 9.30
N MET A 114 -16.64 7.90 9.05
CA MET A 114 -16.00 8.05 7.73
C MET A 114 -16.02 6.74 6.94
N GLU A 115 -16.33 6.85 5.66
CA GLU A 115 -16.30 5.74 4.69
C GLU A 115 -14.88 5.43 4.19
N LYS A 116 -13.94 6.35 4.41
CA LYS A 116 -12.55 6.24 3.98
C LYS A 116 -11.60 6.43 5.16
N ALA A 117 -10.57 5.60 5.20
CA ALA A 117 -9.43 5.77 6.08
C ALA A 117 -8.29 6.46 5.35
N VAL A 118 -7.44 7.14 6.12
CA VAL A 118 -6.35 7.95 5.59
C VAL A 118 -5.04 7.48 6.18
N VAL A 119 -4.05 7.19 5.33
CA VAL A 119 -2.69 6.95 5.78
C VAL A 119 -2.00 8.30 5.94
N VAL A 120 -1.59 8.58 7.17
CA VAL A 120 -0.93 9.79 7.58
C VAL A 120 0.46 9.45 8.07
N ARG A 121 1.42 10.33 7.81
CA ARG A 121 2.77 10.23 8.34
C ARG A 121 3.13 11.47 9.13
N ASP A 122 3.71 11.27 10.29
CA ASP A 122 4.29 12.35 11.07
C ASP A 122 5.60 12.83 10.43
N GLY A 123 5.60 14.05 9.89
CA GLY A 123 6.79 14.73 9.39
C GLY A 123 7.54 15.47 10.49
N ALA A 124 8.77 15.92 10.22
CA ALA A 124 9.52 16.73 11.18
C ALA A 124 8.81 18.06 11.49
N GLY A 125 8.46 18.24 12.76
CA GLY A 125 7.90 19.48 13.32
C GLY A 125 6.38 19.55 13.36
N SER A 126 5.71 18.52 13.91
CA SER A 126 4.25 18.47 14.13
C SER A 126 3.37 18.53 12.87
N CYS A 127 3.97 18.44 11.68
CA CYS A 127 3.23 18.48 10.43
C CYS A 127 2.96 17.04 9.97
N THR A 128 1.68 16.68 9.93
CA THR A 128 1.22 15.40 9.41
C THR A 128 1.02 15.49 7.90
N THR A 129 1.65 14.62 7.12
CA THR A 129 1.43 14.54 5.67
C THR A 129 0.53 13.35 5.36
N ARG A 130 -0.57 13.61 4.66
CA ARG A 130 -1.44 12.54 4.11
C ARG A 130 -0.74 11.90 2.92
N THR A 131 -0.54 10.58 2.95
CA THR A 131 0.20 9.83 1.92
C THR A 131 -0.68 8.90 1.08
N ALA A 132 -1.83 8.47 1.59
CA ALA A 132 -2.80 7.67 0.84
C ALA A 132 -4.19 7.75 1.47
N VAL A 133 -5.22 7.43 0.67
CA VAL A 133 -6.59 7.20 1.11
C VAL A 133 -6.99 5.78 0.73
N VAL A 134 -7.75 5.11 1.61
CA VAL A 134 -8.23 3.73 1.41
C VAL A 134 -9.67 3.61 1.86
N ASP A 135 -10.47 2.83 1.13
CA ASP A 135 -11.86 2.59 1.50
C ASP A 135 -11.97 1.72 2.76
N ARG A 136 -13.01 1.96 3.55
CA ARG A 136 -13.26 1.24 4.81
C ARG A 136 -13.32 -0.29 4.63
N PRO A 137 -13.91 -0.88 3.57
CA PRO A 137 -13.92 -2.34 3.39
C PRO A 137 -12.52 -2.96 3.23
N ILE A 138 -11.58 -2.25 2.60
CA ILE A 138 -10.19 -2.70 2.51
C ILE A 138 -9.53 -2.65 3.89
N ALA A 139 -9.71 -1.56 4.63
CA ALA A 139 -9.16 -1.41 5.98
C ALA A 139 -9.72 -2.47 6.95
N GLN A 140 -11.02 -2.76 6.87
CA GLN A 140 -11.71 -3.84 7.58
C GLN A 140 -11.09 -5.20 7.28
N ALA A 141 -10.88 -5.54 6.00
CA ALA A 141 -10.25 -6.78 5.60
C ALA A 141 -8.78 -6.89 6.09
N MET A 142 -8.02 -5.80 6.04
CA MET A 142 -6.64 -5.74 6.59
C MET A 142 -6.63 -5.93 8.11
N ALA A 143 -7.58 -5.33 8.83
CA ALA A 143 -7.74 -5.49 10.27
C ALA A 143 -8.13 -6.93 10.60
N LEU A 144 -9.08 -7.53 9.88
CA LEU A 144 -9.52 -8.93 10.09
C LEU A 144 -8.38 -9.93 9.88
N LYS A 145 -7.52 -9.72 8.86
CA LYS A 145 -6.28 -10.49 8.66
C LYS A 145 -5.20 -10.26 9.71
N GLY A 146 -5.37 -9.27 10.59
CA GLY A 146 -4.39 -8.90 11.62
C GLY A 146 -3.15 -8.22 11.04
N TRP A 147 -3.24 -7.65 9.84
CA TRP A 147 -2.14 -6.92 9.20
C TRP A 147 -1.95 -5.53 9.79
N ILE A 148 -3.02 -4.97 10.33
CA ILE A 148 -3.03 -3.72 11.09
C ILE A 148 -3.69 -3.95 12.45
N ALA A 149 -3.28 -3.17 13.44
CA ALA A 149 -3.86 -3.22 14.78
C ALA A 149 -3.91 -1.82 15.41
N THR A 150 -4.91 -1.59 16.25
CA THR A 150 -5.02 -0.40 17.09
C THR A 150 -4.52 -0.68 18.51
N LYS A 151 -4.06 0.39 19.20
CA LYS A 151 -3.72 0.37 20.63
C LYS A 151 -4.60 1.33 21.46
N GLY A 152 -5.52 2.03 20.83
CA GLY A 152 -6.30 3.09 21.49
C GLY A 152 -7.75 3.12 21.00
N THR A 153 -8.59 3.68 21.85
CA THR A 153 -10.01 3.94 21.58
C THR A 153 -10.22 5.45 21.44
N GLY A 154 -11.20 5.86 20.62
CA GLY A 154 -11.52 7.26 20.40
C GLY A 154 -12.29 7.50 19.12
N ARG A 155 -12.70 8.76 18.89
CA ARG A 155 -13.44 9.17 17.67
C ARG A 155 -12.64 8.95 16.39
N ILE A 156 -11.32 9.09 16.47
CA ILE A 156 -10.37 8.75 15.41
C ILE A 156 -9.47 7.65 15.94
N ILE A 157 -9.55 6.47 15.33
CA ILE A 157 -8.78 5.29 15.70
C ILE A 157 -7.53 5.23 14.80
N ARG A 158 -6.37 5.02 15.41
CA ARG A 158 -5.08 4.93 14.71
C ARG A 158 -4.58 3.49 14.68
N TYR A 159 -4.42 2.98 13.47
CA TYR A 159 -3.92 1.66 13.18
C TYR A 159 -2.46 1.70 12.76
N HIS A 160 -1.69 0.75 13.28
CA HIS A 160 -0.28 0.55 12.95
C HIS A 160 -0.09 -0.80 12.27
N ILE A 161 0.91 -0.91 11.40
CA ILE A 161 1.27 -2.18 10.78
C ILE A 161 1.80 -3.17 11.82
N THR A 162 1.31 -4.40 11.78
CA THR A 162 1.78 -5.49 12.65
C THR A 162 2.97 -6.23 12.02
N ALA A 163 3.60 -7.13 12.77
CA ALA A 163 4.60 -8.03 12.20
C ALA A 163 4.00 -8.91 11.07
N ALA A 164 2.78 -9.41 11.26
CA ALA A 164 2.07 -10.17 10.24
C ALA A 164 1.80 -9.36 8.97
N GLY A 165 1.46 -8.07 9.10
CA GLY A 165 1.27 -7.17 7.96
C GLY A 165 2.57 -6.95 7.16
N ARG A 166 3.71 -6.83 7.84
CA ARG A 166 5.03 -6.71 7.16
C ARG A 166 5.39 -7.99 6.40
N THR A 167 5.23 -9.15 7.01
CA THR A 167 5.46 -10.44 6.36
C THR A 167 4.51 -10.66 5.18
N ALA A 168 3.23 -10.26 5.32
CA ALA A 168 2.28 -10.34 4.21
C ALA A 168 2.68 -9.45 3.03
N LEU A 169 3.18 -8.23 3.30
CA LEU A 169 3.72 -7.39 2.24
C LEU A 169 4.89 -8.08 1.53
N GLU A 170 5.88 -8.59 2.28
CA GLU A 170 7.03 -9.31 1.70
C GLU A 170 6.58 -10.46 0.79
N GLN A 171 5.60 -11.25 1.20
CA GLN A 171 5.03 -12.34 0.40
C GLN A 171 4.35 -11.86 -0.88
N ILE A 172 3.57 -10.77 -0.80
CA ILE A 172 2.93 -10.16 -1.98
C ILE A 172 4.01 -9.70 -2.96
N LEU A 173 5.07 -9.05 -2.47
CA LEU A 173 6.16 -8.57 -3.34
C LEU A 173 6.95 -9.70 -3.99
N GLN A 174 7.18 -10.79 -3.27
CA GLN A 174 7.88 -11.96 -3.80
C GLN A 174 7.08 -12.68 -4.89
N ARG A 175 5.74 -12.72 -4.76
CA ARG A 175 4.85 -13.32 -5.76
C ARG A 175 4.75 -12.51 -7.05
N GLU A 176 4.94 -11.19 -6.97
CA GLU A 176 4.83 -10.27 -8.10
C GLU A 176 6.17 -9.93 -8.76
N ALA A 177 7.29 -10.21 -8.09
CA ALA A 177 8.59 -10.06 -8.72
C ALA A 177 8.60 -10.93 -9.99
N PRO A 178 8.91 -10.36 -11.18
CA PRO A 178 9.10 -11.18 -12.35
C PRO A 178 10.15 -12.21 -11.97
N HIS A 179 9.85 -13.48 -12.25
CA HIS A 179 10.86 -14.53 -12.31
C HIS A 179 11.86 -14.10 -13.40
N HIS A 180 12.77 -13.19 -13.09
CA HIS A 180 14.05 -13.16 -13.75
C HIS A 180 14.59 -14.54 -13.50
N ASP A 181 14.60 -15.34 -14.57
CA ASP A 181 15.12 -16.69 -14.59
C ASP A 181 16.31 -16.76 -13.63
N ALA A 182 16.18 -17.65 -12.65
CA ALA A 182 17.32 -18.23 -11.95
C ALA A 182 18.12 -19.12 -12.93
N GLY A 183 18.37 -18.61 -14.14
CA GLY A 183 19.26 -19.16 -15.14
C GLY A 183 20.64 -18.54 -14.91
N PHE A 184 21.62 -19.39 -14.65
CA PHE A 184 23.02 -19.08 -14.39
C PHE A 184 23.42 -18.70 -12.96
N ALA A 185 23.00 -19.50 -11.99
CA ALA A 185 23.91 -19.83 -10.89
C ALA A 185 24.37 -21.28 -11.10
N GLU A 186 25.47 -21.47 -11.83
CA GLU A 186 26.18 -22.73 -11.80
C GLU A 186 26.39 -23.13 -10.34
N ALA A 187 26.07 -24.39 -10.03
CA ALA A 187 26.38 -24.98 -8.75
C ALA A 187 27.88 -24.78 -8.47
N GLN A 188 28.21 -23.84 -7.58
CA GLN A 188 29.54 -23.81 -6.99
C GLN A 188 29.69 -25.09 -6.19
N THR A 189 30.32 -26.09 -6.82
CA THR A 189 30.84 -27.26 -6.14
C THR A 189 31.83 -26.77 -5.09
N PRO A 190 31.66 -27.11 -3.79
CA PRO A 190 32.62 -26.69 -2.78
C PRO A 190 33.88 -27.53 -2.97
N PHE A 191 34.95 -26.91 -3.48
CA PHE A 191 36.27 -27.51 -3.47
C PHE A 191 36.71 -27.62 -2.00
N ALA A 192 36.83 -28.86 -1.53
CA ALA A 192 37.24 -29.18 -0.18
C ALA A 192 38.74 -28.93 -0.01
N GLU A 193 39.11 -27.81 0.64
CA GLU A 193 40.44 -27.64 1.21
C GLU A 193 40.31 -27.35 2.72
N LYS A 194 40.81 -28.30 3.51
CA LYS A 194 40.88 -28.25 4.97
C LYS A 194 41.91 -27.21 5.41
N SER A 195 41.53 -26.24 6.23
CA SER A 195 42.40 -25.61 7.24
C SER A 195 41.57 -24.90 8.33
N PRO A 196 42.08 -24.80 9.58
CA PRO A 196 41.26 -24.78 10.79
C PRO A 196 40.92 -23.37 11.30
N GLN A 197 39.65 -23.23 11.68
CA GLN A 197 39.10 -22.54 12.85
C GLN A 197 39.84 -21.29 13.38
N ARG A 198 39.27 -20.12 13.08
CA ARG A 198 39.19 -18.97 14.01
C ARG A 198 37.94 -18.15 13.70
N ASP A 199 37.18 -17.88 14.75
CA ASP A 199 35.86 -17.26 14.76
C ASP A 199 35.80 -15.95 13.99
N GLY A 200 35.00 -15.95 12.92
CA GLY A 200 34.61 -14.76 12.18
C GLY A 200 33.13 -14.90 11.83
N PHE A 201 32.28 -14.10 12.46
CA PHE A 201 30.86 -13.98 12.10
C PHE A 201 30.77 -13.44 10.67
N ALA A 202 30.70 -14.36 9.70
CA ALA A 202 30.57 -14.07 8.28
C ALA A 202 29.17 -13.51 8.00
N ASP A 203 29.21 -12.23 7.65
CA ASP A 203 28.14 -11.34 7.24
C ASP A 203 27.70 -11.67 5.79
N THR A 204 26.82 -12.65 5.60
CA THR A 204 26.26 -12.98 4.27
C THR A 204 24.73 -13.07 4.21
N GLY A 205 24.04 -12.57 5.24
CA GLY A 205 22.56 -12.50 5.28
C GLY A 205 21.97 -11.10 5.31
N ARG A 206 22.78 -10.04 5.26
CA ARG A 206 22.35 -8.66 5.60
C ARG A 206 21.93 -7.78 4.43
N GLN A 207 22.01 -8.24 3.19
CA GLN A 207 21.61 -7.40 2.03
C GLN A 207 20.08 -7.29 1.83
N SER A 208 19.29 -8.27 2.31
CA SER A 208 17.82 -8.22 2.27
C SER A 208 17.19 -7.53 3.50
N ARG A 209 18.06 -6.97 4.37
CA ARG A 209 17.68 -6.15 5.51
C ARG A 209 17.92 -4.66 5.26
N ARG A 210 18.10 -4.26 3.99
CA ARG A 210 17.91 -2.85 3.62
C ARG A 210 16.50 -2.51 4.04
N THR A 211 16.44 -1.83 5.19
CA THR A 211 15.39 -0.95 5.66
C THR A 211 14.46 -0.66 4.49
N LEU A 212 13.18 -1.01 4.61
CA LEU A 212 12.10 -0.50 3.77
C LEU A 212 12.09 1.03 3.98
N ALA A 213 13.11 1.65 3.41
CA ALA A 213 13.70 2.88 3.85
C ALA A 213 12.78 3.97 3.35
N GLU A 214 12.18 4.66 4.30
CA GLU A 214 11.93 6.08 4.23
C GLU A 214 12.00 6.70 2.83
N SER A 215 10.84 7.08 2.29
CA SER A 215 10.73 7.83 1.03
C SER A 215 11.82 8.92 0.92
N PRO A 216 12.52 9.06 -0.24
CA PRO A 216 13.53 10.10 -0.45
C PRO A 216 13.03 11.51 -0.09
N LEU A 217 11.75 11.78 -0.29
CA LEU A 217 11.10 13.03 0.11
C LEU A 217 11.07 13.21 1.63
N SER A 218 10.83 12.14 2.39
CA SER A 218 10.82 12.18 3.86
C SER A 218 12.21 12.48 4.43
N ALA A 219 13.25 11.87 3.88
CA ALA A 219 14.62 12.17 4.28
C ALA A 219 15.01 13.64 3.99
N LEU A 220 14.57 14.19 2.85
CA LEU A 220 14.82 15.59 2.47
C LEU A 220 13.97 16.59 3.26
N ALA A 221 12.72 16.24 3.60
CA ALA A 221 11.81 17.10 4.36
C ALA A 221 12.34 17.44 5.77
N ARG A 222 13.17 16.56 6.34
CA ARG A 222 13.81 16.79 7.65
C ARG A 222 15.11 17.58 7.59
N ARG A 223 15.74 17.68 6.40
CA ARG A 223 16.99 18.42 6.26
C ARG A 223 16.73 19.92 6.32
N ARG A 224 17.58 20.60 7.10
CA ARG A 224 17.66 22.06 7.13
C ARG A 224 18.85 22.55 6.33
N GLU A 225 18.71 23.73 5.75
CA GLU A 225 19.81 24.47 5.14
C GLU A 225 20.63 25.21 6.20
N LYS A 226 21.73 25.84 5.77
CA LYS A 226 22.65 26.58 6.65
C LYS A 226 21.98 27.75 7.36
N ASP A 227 20.91 28.28 6.77
CA ASP A 227 20.06 29.36 7.28
C ASP A 227 18.97 28.86 8.26
N GLY A 228 18.92 27.56 8.54
CA GLY A 228 17.91 26.94 9.42
C GLY A 228 16.56 26.68 8.75
N THR A 229 16.35 27.10 7.50
CA THR A 229 15.12 26.83 6.75
C THR A 229 15.04 25.37 6.31
N ARG A 230 13.83 24.84 6.12
CA ARG A 230 13.64 23.48 5.60
C ARG A 230 14.00 23.44 4.12
N PHE A 231 14.76 22.41 3.71
CA PHE A 231 15.16 22.24 2.31
C PHE A 231 13.96 22.10 1.37
N LEU A 232 12.96 21.32 1.78
CA LEU A 232 11.66 21.22 1.12
C LEU A 232 10.56 21.79 2.01
N SER A 233 9.71 22.64 1.43
CA SER A 233 8.47 23.09 2.06
C SER A 233 7.44 21.96 2.12
N ASN A 234 6.52 22.02 3.08
CA ASN A 234 5.46 21.01 3.23
C ASN A 234 4.61 20.85 1.95
N ARG A 235 4.35 21.94 1.22
CA ARG A 235 3.61 21.89 -0.05
C ARG A 235 4.39 21.19 -1.17
N GLN A 236 5.71 21.30 -1.20
CA GLN A 236 6.54 20.54 -2.15
C GLN A 236 6.52 19.05 -1.85
N VAL A 237 6.59 18.68 -0.56
CA VAL A 237 6.47 17.28 -0.14
C VAL A 237 5.10 16.74 -0.51
N GLN A 238 4.03 17.50 -0.24
CA GLN A 238 2.67 17.13 -0.60
C GLN A 238 2.51 16.93 -2.13
N ALA A 239 3.08 17.81 -2.95
CA ALA A 239 3.05 17.66 -4.41
C ALA A 239 3.73 16.37 -4.89
N GLY A 240 4.88 16.02 -4.29
CA GLY A 240 5.58 14.77 -4.62
C GLY A 240 4.81 13.52 -4.15
N GLU A 241 4.25 13.54 -2.94
CA GLU A 241 3.42 12.43 -2.42
C GLU A 241 2.12 12.25 -3.22
N ARG A 242 1.55 13.37 -3.71
CA ARG A 242 0.39 13.38 -4.59
C ARG A 242 0.67 12.71 -5.93
N LEU A 243 1.79 13.07 -6.57
CA LEU A 243 2.21 12.43 -7.81
C LEU A 243 2.43 10.94 -7.60
N ARG A 244 3.06 10.54 -6.49
CA ARG A 244 3.25 9.12 -6.16
C ARG A 244 1.91 8.40 -5.98
N GLU A 245 0.93 9.02 -5.35
CA GLU A 245 -0.42 8.45 -5.24
C GLU A 245 -1.08 8.28 -6.62
N ASP A 246 -1.07 9.32 -7.46
CA ASP A 246 -1.65 9.23 -8.80
C ASP A 246 -0.91 8.19 -9.66
N PHE A 247 0.41 8.06 -9.50
CA PHE A 247 1.20 7.00 -10.13
C PHE A 247 0.79 5.61 -9.63
N GLU A 248 0.65 5.41 -8.32
CA GLU A 248 0.20 4.14 -7.75
C GLU A 248 -1.20 3.76 -8.26
N LEU A 249 -2.14 4.72 -8.32
CA LEU A 249 -3.49 4.54 -8.87
C LEU A 249 -3.48 4.28 -10.38
N ALA A 250 -2.62 4.96 -11.13
CA ALA A 250 -2.47 4.77 -12.57
C ALA A 250 -2.01 3.34 -12.94
N GLN A 251 -1.22 2.71 -12.06
CA GLN A 251 -0.77 1.33 -12.24
C GLN A 251 -1.84 0.29 -11.87
N MET A 252 -3.01 0.71 -11.37
CA MET A 252 -4.08 -0.21 -10.93
C MET A 252 -5.07 -0.63 -12.01
N GLY A 253 -5.06 -0.09 -13.22
CA GLY A 253 -6.00 -0.53 -14.28
C GLY A 253 -5.61 -1.87 -14.93
N GLU A 254 -6.59 -2.58 -15.49
CA GLU A 254 -6.55 -4.01 -15.88
C GLU A 254 -5.51 -4.43 -16.94
N ASN A 255 -4.79 -3.51 -17.62
CA ASN A 255 -3.88 -3.86 -18.72
C ASN A 255 -2.69 -2.90 -18.87
N THR A 256 -1.96 -2.58 -17.79
CA THR A 256 -1.01 -1.46 -17.89
C THR A 256 0.32 -1.70 -17.18
N THR A 257 1.17 -2.50 -17.82
CA THR A 257 2.61 -2.19 -17.87
C THR A 257 2.80 -1.04 -18.89
N MET A 258 2.25 0.15 -18.61
CA MET A 258 2.72 1.33 -19.37
C MET A 258 4.19 1.49 -18.98
N ASN A 259 5.04 1.38 -19.99
CA ASN A 259 6.45 1.63 -19.83
C ASN A 259 6.63 3.13 -19.63
N TRP A 260 6.49 3.60 -18.39
CA TRP A 260 6.77 4.98 -17.99
C TRP A 260 8.22 5.37 -18.30
N GLU A 261 9.12 4.40 -18.54
CA GLU A 261 10.46 4.66 -19.07
C GLU A 261 10.42 5.26 -20.49
N ARG A 262 9.33 5.10 -21.23
CA ARG A 262 9.16 5.75 -22.54
C ARG A 262 8.96 7.27 -22.44
N PHE A 263 8.46 7.77 -21.30
CA PHE A 263 8.50 9.21 -20.98
C PHE A 263 9.92 9.68 -20.61
N LEU A 264 10.80 8.76 -20.19
CA LEU A 264 12.22 9.04 -19.89
C LEU A 264 13.09 9.06 -21.17
N THR A 265 12.53 8.71 -22.34
CA THR A 265 13.22 8.69 -23.63
C THR A 265 12.86 9.95 -24.45
N PRO A 266 13.83 10.76 -24.89
CA PRO A 266 13.57 11.92 -25.74
C PRO A 266 12.81 11.53 -27.03
N GLY A 267 11.65 12.14 -27.27
CA GLY A 267 10.84 11.92 -28.49
C GLY A 267 9.69 10.91 -28.38
N GLY A 268 9.46 10.31 -27.21
CA GLY A 268 8.38 9.34 -26.99
C GLY A 268 7.02 9.94 -26.67
N ALA A 269 6.39 10.68 -27.60
CA ALA A 269 4.97 11.04 -27.44
C ALA A 269 4.09 9.82 -27.77
N THR A 270 3.22 9.40 -26.84
CA THR A 270 2.09 8.52 -27.17
C THR A 270 0.79 9.28 -26.98
N PRO A 271 -0.17 9.18 -27.91
CA PRO A 271 -1.50 9.73 -27.70
C PRO A 271 -2.15 8.96 -26.55
N VAL A 272 -2.50 9.68 -25.48
CA VAL A 272 -3.32 9.16 -24.37
C VAL A 272 -4.65 8.74 -24.97
N HIS A 273 -4.78 7.47 -25.34
CA HIS A 273 -6.05 6.92 -25.81
C HIS A 273 -7.01 6.92 -24.61
N ASN A 274 -7.95 7.85 -24.67
CA ASN A 274 -9.02 8.03 -23.69
C ASN A 274 -10.02 6.88 -23.82
N GLN A 275 -9.64 5.69 -23.33
CA GLN A 275 -10.53 4.54 -23.24
C GLN A 275 -10.74 4.19 -21.76
N GLY A 276 -11.85 4.68 -21.22
CA GLY A 276 -12.40 4.29 -19.92
C GLY A 276 -12.45 5.42 -18.89
N GLY A 277 -13.66 5.87 -18.52
CA GLY A 277 -13.91 6.87 -17.48
C GLY A 277 -13.70 6.39 -16.04
N GLY A 278 -12.71 5.52 -15.80
CA GLY A 278 -12.41 4.97 -14.48
C GLY A 278 -11.36 5.78 -13.72
N ALA A 279 -11.35 5.67 -12.39
CA ALA A 279 -10.37 6.32 -11.51
C ALA A 279 -8.89 6.10 -11.92
N PRO A 280 -8.46 4.90 -12.38
CA PRO A 280 -7.08 4.69 -12.86
C PRO A 280 -6.74 5.47 -14.14
N ALA A 281 -7.69 5.66 -15.06
CA ALA A 281 -7.46 6.40 -16.30
C ALA A 281 -7.32 7.90 -16.03
N LEU A 282 -8.15 8.44 -15.13
CA LEU A 282 -8.01 9.83 -14.67
C LEU A 282 -6.68 10.05 -13.94
N ALA A 283 -6.22 9.08 -13.15
CA ALA A 283 -4.91 9.13 -12.51
C ALA A 283 -3.78 9.14 -13.55
N ARG A 284 -3.85 8.32 -14.60
CA ARG A 284 -2.90 8.35 -15.72
C ARG A 284 -2.85 9.70 -16.42
N ALA A 285 -4.01 10.29 -16.69
CA ALA A 285 -4.08 11.61 -17.32
C ALA A 285 -3.40 12.68 -16.45
N ARG A 286 -3.61 12.66 -15.13
CA ARG A 286 -2.95 13.58 -14.18
C ARG A 286 -1.44 13.39 -14.13
N VAL A 287 -0.96 12.13 -14.09
CA VAL A 287 0.49 11.84 -14.12
C VAL A 287 1.08 12.32 -15.44
N GLY A 288 0.45 12.00 -16.58
CA GLY A 288 0.91 12.42 -17.90
C GLY A 288 1.04 13.94 -18.01
N ALA A 289 0.00 14.68 -17.61
CA ALA A 289 0.00 16.15 -17.62
C ALA A 289 1.10 16.74 -16.73
N ALA A 290 1.33 16.16 -15.54
CA ALA A 290 2.39 16.60 -14.64
C ALA A 290 3.79 16.36 -15.22
N LEU A 291 4.02 15.22 -15.87
CA LEU A 291 5.32 14.89 -16.49
C LEU A 291 5.60 15.74 -17.73
N GLU A 292 4.57 15.99 -18.54
CA GLU A 292 4.66 16.87 -19.71
C GLU A 292 5.01 18.31 -19.30
N GLU A 293 4.33 18.84 -18.27
CA GLU A 293 4.64 20.15 -17.71
C GLU A 293 6.07 20.20 -17.15
N LEU A 294 6.55 19.16 -16.48
CA LEU A 294 7.93 19.14 -15.97
C LEU A 294 8.97 19.17 -17.09
N GLY A 295 8.70 18.46 -18.20
CA GLY A 295 9.62 18.29 -19.31
C GLY A 295 10.75 17.29 -19.02
N PRO A 296 11.60 16.99 -20.02
CA PRO A 296 12.70 16.04 -19.90
C PRO A 296 13.74 16.51 -18.86
N GLY A 297 14.38 15.58 -18.17
CA GLY A 297 15.28 15.79 -17.05
C GLY A 297 14.55 15.95 -15.71
N LEU A 298 13.61 16.90 -15.62
CA LEU A 298 12.85 17.14 -14.38
C LEU A 298 11.81 16.05 -14.12
N SER A 299 11.11 15.59 -15.16
CA SER A 299 10.20 14.45 -15.09
C SER A 299 10.92 13.17 -14.66
N ASP A 300 12.14 12.97 -15.17
CA ASP A 300 12.95 11.79 -14.87
C ASP A 300 13.30 11.67 -13.39
N ILE A 301 13.85 12.74 -12.80
CA ILE A 301 14.25 12.71 -11.39
C ILE A 301 13.04 12.59 -10.46
N VAL A 302 11.91 13.20 -10.83
CA VAL A 302 10.68 13.12 -10.05
C VAL A 302 10.11 11.71 -10.08
N LEU A 303 10.05 11.04 -11.23
CA LEU A 303 9.62 9.64 -11.31
C LEU A 303 10.52 8.73 -10.47
N ARG A 304 11.84 8.89 -10.57
CA ARG A 304 12.81 8.09 -9.80
C ARG A 304 12.67 8.27 -8.30
N CYS A 305 12.69 9.51 -7.83
CA CYS A 305 12.70 9.77 -6.39
C CYS A 305 11.31 9.72 -5.75
N CYS A 306 10.27 10.18 -6.44
CA CYS A 306 8.91 10.22 -5.89
C CYS A 306 8.14 8.94 -6.14
N CYS A 307 8.24 8.33 -7.34
CA CYS A 307 7.43 7.16 -7.69
C CYS A 307 8.16 5.84 -7.42
N TYR A 308 9.42 5.73 -7.87
CA TYR A 308 10.23 4.51 -7.69
C TYR A 308 10.99 4.46 -6.35
N LEU A 309 10.96 5.55 -5.58
CA LEU A 309 11.65 5.69 -4.28
C LEU A 309 13.15 5.42 -4.37
N GLU A 310 13.76 5.70 -5.51
CA GLU A 310 15.20 5.59 -5.70
C GLU A 310 15.91 6.68 -4.88
N GLY A 311 16.98 6.29 -4.18
CA GLY A 311 17.84 7.24 -3.49
C GLY A 311 18.49 8.22 -4.47
N LEU A 312 18.73 9.46 -4.03
CA LEU A 312 19.26 10.53 -4.88
C LEU A 312 20.55 10.12 -5.62
N GLU A 313 21.50 9.48 -4.93
CA GLU A 313 22.77 9.05 -5.53
C GLU A 313 22.58 7.99 -6.62
N THR A 314 21.60 7.09 -6.45
CA THR A 314 21.26 6.08 -7.45
C THR A 314 20.60 6.72 -8.67
N ALA A 315 19.70 7.68 -8.44
CA ALA A 315 19.06 8.44 -9.50
C ALA A 315 20.09 9.27 -10.29
N GLU A 316 21.04 9.94 -9.63
CA GLU A 316 22.14 10.70 -10.27
C GLU A 316 22.93 9.82 -11.23
N LYS A 317 23.41 8.66 -10.74
CA LYS A 317 24.22 7.73 -11.53
C LYS A 317 23.46 7.23 -12.76
N ARG A 318 22.17 6.92 -12.60
CA ARG A 318 21.36 6.37 -13.68
C ARG A 318 21.00 7.41 -14.73
N LEU A 319 20.83 8.66 -14.33
CA LEU A 319 20.59 9.79 -15.25
C LEU A 319 21.88 10.34 -15.89
N GLY A 320 23.05 9.79 -15.52
CA GLY A 320 24.34 10.27 -16.03
C GLY A 320 24.69 11.68 -15.54
N TRP A 321 24.12 12.11 -14.42
CA TRP A 321 24.35 13.46 -13.88
C TRP A 321 25.60 13.52 -13.01
N SER A 322 26.18 14.72 -12.90
CA SER A 322 27.30 14.96 -11.99
C SER A 322 26.88 14.74 -10.53
N ALA A 323 27.82 14.28 -9.71
CA ALA A 323 27.54 14.00 -8.30
C ALA A 323 27.00 15.25 -7.58
N ARG A 324 26.03 15.04 -6.67
CA ARG A 324 25.38 16.06 -5.83
C ARG A 324 24.46 17.04 -6.57
N SER A 325 24.12 16.76 -7.83
CA SER A 325 23.21 17.58 -8.63
C SER A 325 21.73 17.27 -8.36
N ALA A 326 21.35 16.02 -8.10
CA ALA A 326 19.95 15.59 -8.04
C ALA A 326 19.17 16.29 -6.92
N LYS A 327 19.82 16.60 -5.80
CA LYS A 327 19.15 17.32 -4.70
C LYS A 327 18.54 18.64 -5.18
N ILE A 328 19.30 19.42 -5.95
CA ILE A 328 18.85 20.74 -6.43
C ILE A 328 17.85 20.58 -7.57
N VAL A 329 18.12 19.67 -8.51
CA VAL A 329 17.22 19.43 -9.64
C VAL A 329 15.87 18.91 -9.16
N LEU A 330 15.83 17.99 -8.19
CA LEU A 330 14.59 17.51 -7.58
C LEU A 330 13.81 18.65 -6.91
N ARG A 331 14.49 19.59 -6.22
CA ARG A 331 13.82 20.75 -5.63
C ARG A 331 13.18 21.64 -6.70
N ILE A 332 13.88 21.91 -7.80
CA ILE A 332 13.36 22.69 -8.93
C ILE A 332 12.13 21.98 -9.53
N ALA A 333 12.22 20.67 -9.74
CA ALA A 333 11.11 19.87 -10.25
C ALA A 333 9.90 19.92 -9.30
N LEU A 334 10.09 19.80 -7.98
CA LEU A 334 9.00 19.90 -7.00
C LEU A 334 8.38 21.31 -6.90
N ILE A 335 9.15 22.38 -7.15
CA ILE A 335 8.60 23.74 -7.27
C ILE A 335 7.62 23.83 -8.44
N ARG A 336 8.04 23.30 -9.60
CA ARG A 336 7.24 23.32 -10.82
C ARG A 336 6.01 22.40 -10.70
N LEU A 337 6.19 21.21 -10.14
CA LEU A 337 5.10 20.27 -9.86
C LEU A 337 4.05 20.86 -8.92
N ARG A 338 4.48 21.56 -7.87
CA ARG A 338 3.56 22.26 -6.96
C ARG A 338 2.75 23.32 -7.72
N LYS A 339 3.41 24.14 -8.55
CA LYS A 339 2.74 25.16 -9.36
C LYS A 339 1.68 24.55 -10.28
N HIS A 340 2.03 23.45 -10.96
CA HIS A 340 1.09 22.71 -11.81
C HIS A 340 -0.14 22.23 -11.04
N TYR A 341 0.04 21.65 -9.85
CA TYR A 341 -1.10 21.19 -9.05
C TYR A 341 -1.94 22.34 -8.46
N ASP A 342 -1.30 23.45 -8.08
CA ASP A 342 -2.03 24.64 -7.61
C ASP A 342 -2.90 25.24 -8.72
N GLU A 343 -2.45 25.19 -9.99
CA GLU A 343 -3.17 25.69 -11.16
C GLU A 343 -4.27 24.74 -11.66
N THR A 344 -4.04 23.43 -11.59
CA THR A 344 -4.95 22.41 -12.15
C THR A 344 -6.02 21.93 -11.17
N LEU A 345 -5.71 21.85 -9.86
CA LEU A 345 -6.64 21.36 -8.83
C LEU A 345 -7.01 22.44 -7.78
N GLY A 346 -6.41 23.62 -7.84
CA GLY A 346 -6.54 24.66 -6.81
C GLY A 346 -5.64 24.42 -5.58
N PRO A 347 -5.44 25.45 -4.73
CA PRO A 347 -4.57 25.34 -3.57
C PRO A 347 -5.11 24.30 -2.57
N GLY A 348 -4.43 23.17 -2.48
CA GLY A 348 -4.80 22.07 -1.57
C GLY A 348 -5.54 20.91 -2.22
N GLY A 349 -5.52 20.79 -3.55
CA GLY A 349 -6.08 19.69 -4.33
C GLY A 349 -6.06 18.35 -3.57
N ALA A 350 -7.23 17.94 -3.11
CA ALA A 350 -7.36 16.81 -2.21
C ALA A 350 -6.78 15.55 -2.86
N MET A 351 -6.03 14.75 -2.08
CA MET A 351 -5.67 13.37 -2.44
C MET A 351 -6.97 12.65 -2.83
N ILE A 352 -6.97 12.02 -4.00
CA ILE A 352 -8.15 11.34 -4.56
C ILE A 352 -8.21 9.98 -3.90
N GLY A 353 -9.14 9.89 -2.96
CA GLY A 353 -9.75 8.66 -2.53
C GLY A 353 -11.20 8.75 -2.87
#